data_AF-A0A0R2MHC1-F1
#
_entry.id   AF-A0A0R2MHC1-F1
#
_cell.length_a   1.000
_cell.length_b   1.000
_cell.length_c   1.000
_cell.angle_alpha   90.00
_cell.angle_beta   90.00
_cell.angle_gamma   90.00
#
_symmetry.space_group_name_H-M   'P 1'
#
loop_
_entity.id
_entity.type
_entity.pdbx_description
1 polymer ?
#
loop_
_entity_poly.entity_id
_entity_poly.type
_entity_poly.pdbx_seq_one_letter_code
_entity_poly.pdbx_strand_id
1 'polypeptide(L)'
;MLLDTDPKIKNINAAQIIKVMYPLVIAKTEDGEYVKVKLSDDQMQDPLFWDTLRNINKSKLWVPLGKHFHQLLSNDWLMPTAE
;
A
#
# COMPACT_ATOMS: atom_id res chain seq x y z
N MET A 1 19.32 3.16 11.79
CA MET A 1 19.06 2.00 10.92
C MET A 1 17.64 1.57 11.23
N LEU A 2 16.72 1.75 10.28
CA LEU A 2 15.27 1.67 10.50
C LEU A 2 14.77 0.24 10.26
N LEU A 3 14.21 -0.37 11.31
CA LEU A 3 13.19 -1.43 11.29
C LEU A 3 13.54 -2.82 10.70
N ASP A 4 14.80 -3.24 10.64
CA ASP A 4 15.17 -4.56 10.10
C ASP A 4 14.90 -5.79 11.00
N THR A 5 14.33 -5.62 12.21
CA THR A 5 14.33 -6.67 13.25
C THR A 5 12.99 -7.28 13.64
N ASP A 6 11.87 -6.92 13.00
CA ASP A 6 10.59 -7.62 13.22
C ASP A 6 10.32 -8.65 12.09
N PRO A 7 10.25 -9.96 12.38
CA PRO A 7 9.97 -10.99 11.38
C PRO A 7 8.61 -10.82 10.67
N LYS A 8 7.67 -10.03 11.20
CA LYS A 8 6.43 -9.64 10.51
C LYS A 8 6.69 -8.70 9.32
N ILE A 9 7.77 -7.92 9.36
CA ILE A 9 8.16 -6.96 8.31
C ILE A 9 8.72 -7.65 7.06
N LYS A 10 9.12 -8.94 7.14
CA LYS A 10 9.63 -9.70 5.98
C LYS A 10 8.64 -9.79 4.81
N ASN A 11 7.34 -9.60 5.08
CA ASN A 11 6.27 -9.71 4.11
C ASN A 11 5.71 -8.36 3.62
N ILE A 12 6.41 -7.25 3.86
CA ILE A 12 6.02 -5.93 3.38
C ILE A 12 7.04 -5.49 2.32
N ASN A 13 6.57 -5.02 1.18
CA ASN A 13 7.39 -4.37 0.15
C ASN A 13 6.89 -2.93 -0.02
N ALA A 14 7.80 -1.97 -0.15
CA ALA A 14 7.41 -0.62 -0.51
C ALA A 14 7.01 -0.61 -1.99
N ALA A 15 5.89 0.04 -2.29
CA ALA A 15 5.41 0.19 -3.65
C ALA A 15 4.87 1.58 -3.88
N GLN A 16 5.01 2.08 -5.10
CA GLN A 16 4.44 3.33 -5.54
C GLN A 16 3.16 3.07 -6.31
N ILE A 17 2.07 3.73 -5.94
CA ILE A 17 0.84 3.68 -6.75
C ILE A 17 1.10 4.46 -8.03
N ILE A 18 0.89 3.82 -9.18
CA ILE A 18 1.13 4.43 -10.50
C ILE A 18 -0.17 4.61 -11.30
N LYS A 19 -1.22 3.86 -10.96
CA LYS A 19 -2.49 3.91 -11.67
C LYS A 19 -3.64 3.64 -10.72
N VAL A 20 -4.63 4.53 -10.75
CA VAL A 20 -5.87 4.43 -9.98
C VAL A 20 -7.03 4.65 -10.94
N MET A 21 -7.75 3.60 -11.27
CA MET A 21 -8.98 3.66 -12.07
C MET A 21 -9.97 2.64 -11.51
N TYR A 22 -11.27 2.87 -11.54
CA TYR A 22 -12.20 1.84 -11.08
C TYR A 22 -12.29 0.70 -12.11
N PRO A 23 -12.22 -0.61 -11.74
CA PRO A 23 -11.94 -1.21 -10.43
C PRO A 23 -10.48 -1.72 -10.29
N LEU A 24 -9.52 -1.04 -10.93
CA LEU A 24 -8.12 -1.43 -11.05
C LEU A 24 -7.14 -0.42 -10.42
N VAL A 25 -6.33 -0.91 -9.50
CA VAL A 25 -5.20 -0.16 -8.93
C VAL A 25 -3.92 -0.92 -9.22
N ILE A 26 -2.92 -0.21 -9.76
CA ILE A 26 -1.59 -0.77 -10.07
C ILE A 26 -0.56 -0.04 -9.23
N ALA A 27 0.31 -0.80 -8.59
CA ALA A 27 1.50 -0.32 -7.91
C ALA A 27 2.76 -0.86 -8.58
N LYS A 28 3.87 -0.14 -8.42
CA LYS A 28 5.21 -0.53 -8.84
C LYS A 28 6.05 -0.75 -7.59
N THR A 29 6.63 -1.94 -7.42
CA THR A 29 7.52 -2.25 -6.29
C THR A 29 8.90 -1.59 -6.46
N GLU A 30 9.72 -1.59 -5.40
CA GLU A 30 11.11 -1.13 -5.47
C GLU A 30 11.93 -1.88 -6.52
N ASP A 31 11.68 -3.19 -6.69
CA ASP A 31 12.31 -4.06 -7.69
C ASP A 31 11.85 -3.74 -9.13
N GLY A 32 10.90 -2.82 -9.29
CA GLY A 32 10.38 -2.38 -10.58
C GLY A 32 9.23 -3.23 -11.13
N GLU A 33 8.75 -4.21 -10.36
CA GLU A 33 7.64 -5.07 -10.75
C GLU A 33 6.30 -4.33 -10.65
N TYR A 34 5.41 -4.58 -11.60
CA TYR A 34 4.05 -4.04 -11.59
C TYR A 34 3.09 -5.04 -10.97
N VAL A 35 2.45 -4.65 -9.88
CA VAL A 35 1.53 -5.50 -9.13
C VAL A 35 0.14 -4.89 -9.11
N LYS A 36 -0.87 -5.74 -9.31
CA LYS A 36 -2.28 -5.37 -9.11
C LYS A 36 -2.57 -5.41 -7.60
N VAL A 37 -3.00 -4.28 -7.06
CA VAL A 37 -3.46 -4.19 -5.67
C VAL A 37 -4.77 -4.94 -5.54
N LYS A 38 -4.89 -5.84 -4.56
CA LYS A 38 -6.14 -6.54 -4.27
C LYS A 38 -7.02 -5.62 -3.41
N LEU A 39 -8.27 -5.46 -3.83
CA LEU A 39 -9.27 -4.66 -3.14
C LEU A 39 -10.36 -5.60 -2.62
N SER A 40 -10.85 -5.35 -1.40
CA SER A 40 -12.09 -5.97 -0.93
C SER A 40 -13.32 -5.25 -1.52
N ASP A 41 -14.49 -5.90 -1.44
CA ASP A 41 -15.75 -5.29 -1.90
C ASP A 41 -16.05 -3.98 -1.14
N ASP A 42 -15.76 -3.92 0.17
CA ASP A 42 -15.89 -2.71 0.98
C ASP A 42 -15.01 -1.57 0.45
N GLN A 43 -13.74 -1.86 0.14
CA GLN A 43 -12.81 -0.88 -0.43
C GLN A 43 -13.23 -0.43 -1.83
N MET A 44 -13.82 -1.33 -2.63
CA MET A 44 -14.34 -1.00 -3.95
C MET A 44 -15.51 -0.01 -3.86
N GLN A 45 -16.34 -0.12 -2.82
CA GLN A 45 -17.50 0.74 -2.61
C GLN A 45 -17.20 2.02 -1.83
N ASP A 46 -16.04 2.12 -1.17
CA ASP A 46 -15.64 3.28 -0.37
C ASP A 46 -15.07 4.43 -1.23
N PRO A 47 -15.80 5.56 -1.41
CA PRO A 47 -15.31 6.69 -2.20
C PRO A 47 -14.08 7.37 -1.60
N LEU A 48 -13.98 7.41 -0.25
CA LEU A 48 -12.87 8.03 0.46
C LEU A 48 -11.58 7.25 0.26
N PHE A 49 -11.67 5.92 0.23
CA PHE A 49 -10.55 5.06 -0.13
C PHE A 49 -10.02 5.41 -1.52
N TRP A 50 -10.90 5.53 -2.52
CA TRP A 50 -10.49 5.91 -3.88
C TRP A 50 -9.87 7.31 -3.97
N ASP A 51 -10.39 8.29 -3.24
CA ASP A 51 -9.79 9.63 -3.15
C ASP A 51 -8.41 9.60 -2.51
N THR A 52 -8.26 8.79 -1.46
CA THR A 52 -6.97 8.58 -0.80
C THR A 52 -5.95 7.99 -1.77
N LEU A 53 -6.30 6.95 -2.53
CA LEU A 53 -5.43 6.38 -3.57
C LEU A 53 -5.03 7.40 -4.64
N ARG A 54 -5.99 8.22 -5.10
CA ARG A 54 -5.72 9.29 -6.06
C ARG A 54 -4.73 10.31 -5.50
N ASN A 55 -4.88 10.69 -4.24
CA ASN A 55 -3.98 11.63 -3.57
C ASN A 55 -2.59 11.02 -3.40
N ILE A 56 -2.48 9.77 -2.96
CA ILE A 56 -1.21 9.04 -2.87
C ILE A 56 -0.51 9.01 -4.24
N ASN A 57 -1.21 8.63 -5.31
CA ASN A 57 -0.67 8.60 -6.67
C ASN A 57 -0.17 10.00 -7.12
N LYS A 58 -0.98 11.05 -6.92
CA LYS A 58 -0.59 12.44 -7.25
C LYS A 58 0.65 12.90 -6.51
N SER A 59 0.75 12.54 -5.23
CA SER A 59 1.89 12.87 -4.36
C SER A 59 3.13 11.99 -4.59
N LYS A 60 3.02 10.94 -5.42
CA LYS A 60 4.10 9.98 -5.71
C LYS A 60 4.68 9.34 -4.45
N LEU A 61 3.85 9.13 -3.43
CA LEU A 61 4.28 8.52 -2.17
C LEU A 61 4.53 7.03 -2.33
N TRP A 62 5.53 6.55 -1.60
CA TRP A 62 5.76 5.12 -1.39
C TRP A 62 4.86 4.64 -0.25
N VAL A 63 4.18 3.53 -0.48
CA VAL A 63 3.27 2.92 0.49
C VAL A 63 3.67 1.48 0.78
N PRO A 64 3.50 1.00 2.03
CA PRO A 64 3.73 -0.39 2.36
C PRO A 64 2.66 -1.26 1.70
N LEU A 65 3.10 -2.26 0.95
CA LEU A 65 2.26 -3.25 0.29
C LEU A 65 2.60 -4.65 0.84
N GLY A 66 1.60 -5.35 1.36
CA GLY A 66 1.81 -6.75 1.78
C GLY A 66 2.17 -7.64 0.59
N LYS A 67 3.30 -8.36 0.65
CA LYS A 67 3.79 -9.25 -0.42
C LYS A 67 2.82 -10.38 -0.77
N HIS A 68 2.07 -10.92 0.20
CA HIS A 68 1.18 -12.06 -0.03
C HIS A 68 -0.22 -11.68 -0.50
N PHE A 69 -0.76 -10.58 0.02
CA PHE A 69 -2.14 -10.18 -0.27
C PHE A 69 -2.23 -8.96 -1.19
N HIS A 70 -1.11 -8.30 -1.52
CA HIS A 70 -1.07 -7.01 -2.23
C HIS A 70 -2.10 -6.02 -1.67
N GLN A 71 -2.23 -6.02 -0.34
CA GLN A 71 -3.12 -5.14 0.41
C GLN A 71 -2.33 -3.95 0.93
N LEU A 72 -2.95 -2.78 0.88
CA LEU A 72 -2.47 -1.59 1.57
C LEU A 72 -2.73 -1.79 3.06
N LEU A 73 -1.70 -1.61 3.88
CA LEU A 73 -1.78 -1.81 5.32
C LEU A 73 -2.31 -0.54 5.97
N SER A 74 -3.44 -0.64 6.65
CA SER A 74 -4.16 0.49 7.25
C SER A 74 -3.47 1.12 8.47
N ASN A 75 -2.61 0.35 9.15
CA ASN A 75 -2.04 0.75 10.45
C ASN A 75 -0.51 0.96 10.45
N ASP A 76 0.19 0.74 9.34
CA ASP A 76 1.66 0.82 9.31
C ASP A 76 2.21 2.25 9.12
N TRP A 77 1.35 3.27 9.16
CA TRP A 77 1.77 4.68 9.25
C TRP A 77 1.88 5.18 10.69
N LEU A 78 1.41 4.39 11.66
CA LEU A 78 1.52 4.70 13.07
C LEU A 78 2.71 3.94 13.63
N MET A 79 3.76 4.66 14.02
CA MET A 79 4.76 4.06 14.90
C MET A 79 4.05 3.56 16.15
N PRO A 80 4.36 2.34 16.66
CA PRO A 80 3.89 1.94 17.97
C PRO A 80 4.36 3.01 18.95
N THR A 81 3.43 3.69 19.60
CA THR A 81 3.73 4.50 20.78
C THR A 81 4.26 3.53 21.83
N ALA A 82 5.55 3.67 22.16
CA ALA A 82 6.15 2.95 23.26
C ALA A 82 5.37 3.30 24.55
N GLU A 83 4.75 2.31 25.17
CA GLU A 83 4.39 2.35 26.60
C GLU A 83 5.62 1.98 27.45
#